data_AF-A0A6N9VA37-F1
#
_entry.id   AF-A0A6N9VA37-F1
#
_cell.length_a   1.000
_cell.length_b   1.000
_cell.length_c   1.000
_cell.angle_alpha   90.00
_cell.angle_beta   90.00
_cell.angle_gamma   90.00
#
_symmetry.space_group_name_H-M   'P 1'
#
loop_
_entity.id
_entity.type
_entity.pdbx_description
1 polymer ?
#
loop_
_entity_poly.entity_id
_entity_poly.type
_entity_poly.pdbx_seq_one_letter_code
_entity_poly.pdbx_strand_id
1 'polypeptide(L)'
;RPAPVTDETLRTRRSAAPSDLAHPPAPDLLARILATAGDIRPDGPAWAAAIGGDTPGLRTAAGPLASGDARPTLARWAAGQQWVGTAGAVLIAHGCPADAPPALIRSSHLAAGYAAGVAQAHATALGLRSRPIGSWQQADLGAALGDAPG
;
A
#
# COMPACT_ATOMS: atom_id res chain seq x y z
N ARG A 1 5.29 -20.28 0.66
CA ARG A 1 3.99 -20.20 1.38
C ARG A 1 4.09 -19.05 2.38
N PRO A 2 3.12 -18.13 2.47
CA PRO A 2 3.15 -17.04 3.45
C PRO A 2 3.30 -17.63 4.86
N ALA A 3 3.94 -16.90 5.79
CA ALA A 3 3.89 -17.28 7.20
C ALA A 3 2.41 -17.42 7.62
N PRO A 4 2.02 -18.46 8.36
CA PRO A 4 0.65 -18.63 8.78
C PRO A 4 0.24 -17.46 9.68
N VAL A 5 -0.87 -16.80 9.33
CA VAL A 5 -1.51 -15.83 10.22
C VAL A 5 -2.19 -16.61 11.33
N THR A 6 -1.83 -16.31 12.57
CA THR A 6 -2.39 -16.98 13.76
C THR A 6 -3.37 -16.05 14.48
N ASP A 7 -4.21 -16.60 15.36
CA ASP A 7 -5.07 -15.80 16.23
C ASP A 7 -4.26 -14.81 17.09
N GLU A 8 -3.06 -15.22 17.51
CA GLU A 8 -2.13 -14.34 18.25
C GLU A 8 -1.67 -13.17 17.38
N THR A 9 -1.36 -13.41 16.11
CA THR A 9 -1.03 -12.35 15.13
C THR A 9 -2.16 -11.33 15.03
N LEU A 10 -3.42 -11.80 14.95
CA LEU A 10 -4.57 -10.90 14.86
C LEU A 10 -4.79 -10.12 16.17
N ARG A 11 -4.62 -10.77 17.33
CA ARG A 11 -4.77 -10.14 18.66
C ARG A 11 -3.67 -9.11 18.96
N THR A 12 -2.46 -9.32 18.46
CA THR A 12 -1.29 -8.47 18.76
C THR A 12 -1.01 -7.40 17.69
N ARG A 13 -1.60 -7.50 16.50
CA ARG A 13 -1.45 -6.49 15.43
C ARG A 13 -1.82 -5.10 15.95
N ARG A 14 -0.89 -4.14 15.83
CA ARG A 14 -1.10 -2.73 16.15
C ARG A 14 -0.54 -1.85 15.04
N SER A 15 -1.09 -0.65 14.92
CA SER A 15 -0.47 0.40 14.11
C SER A 15 0.88 0.76 14.74
N ALA A 16 1.94 0.64 13.97
CA ALA A 16 3.27 1.03 14.42
C ALA A 16 3.39 2.54 14.64
N ALA A 17 4.36 2.93 15.48
CA ALA A 17 4.74 4.32 15.61
C ALA A 17 5.38 4.79 14.28
N PRO A 18 5.13 6.04 13.83
CA PRO A 18 5.71 6.56 12.60
C PRO A 18 7.24 6.41 12.48
N SER A 19 7.97 6.55 13.60
CA SER A 19 9.43 6.38 13.65
C SER A 19 9.88 4.97 13.23
N ASP A 20 9.06 3.95 13.51
CA ASP A 20 9.40 2.56 13.24
C ASP A 20 9.21 2.19 11.77
N LEU A 21 8.60 3.10 10.98
CA LEU A 21 8.25 2.87 9.58
C LEU A 21 9.30 3.37 8.60
N ALA A 22 10.33 4.10 9.06
CA ALA A 22 11.29 4.75 8.18
C ALA A 22 12.23 3.77 7.43
N HIS A 23 12.35 2.53 7.93
CA HIS A 23 13.24 1.53 7.36
C HIS A 23 12.51 0.72 6.28
N PRO A 24 13.05 0.61 5.06
CA PRO A 24 12.44 -0.22 4.02
C PRO A 24 12.45 -1.69 4.43
N PRO A 25 11.36 -2.44 4.21
CA PRO A 25 11.38 -3.89 4.36
C PRO A 25 12.34 -4.52 3.36
N ALA A 26 12.86 -5.71 3.68
CA ALA A 26 13.65 -6.49 2.73
C ALA A 26 12.84 -6.69 1.41
N PRO A 27 13.49 -6.61 0.23
CA PRO A 27 12.78 -6.65 -1.06
C PRO A 27 11.88 -7.88 -1.24
N ASP A 28 12.31 -9.06 -0.77
CA ASP A 28 11.53 -10.29 -0.88
C ASP A 28 10.30 -10.28 0.04
N LEU A 29 10.42 -9.69 1.24
CA LEU A 29 9.29 -9.50 2.15
C LEU A 29 8.28 -8.51 1.57
N LEU A 30 8.74 -7.40 0.98
CA LEU A 30 7.86 -6.45 0.31
C LEU A 30 7.12 -7.10 -0.86
N ALA A 31 7.82 -7.87 -1.69
CA ALA A 31 7.21 -8.58 -2.82
C ALA A 31 6.13 -9.58 -2.34
N ARG A 32 6.38 -10.31 -1.23
CA ARG A 32 5.38 -11.21 -0.64
C ARG A 32 4.13 -10.48 -0.14
N ILE A 33 4.30 -9.32 0.49
CA ILE A 33 3.16 -8.53 0.98
C ILE A 33 2.36 -7.93 -0.18
N LEU A 34 3.03 -7.43 -1.23
CA LEU A 34 2.38 -6.97 -2.46
C LEU A 34 1.59 -8.10 -3.14
N ALA A 35 2.20 -9.27 -3.30
CA ALA A 35 1.52 -10.44 -3.87
C ALA A 35 0.32 -10.86 -3.01
N THR A 36 0.46 -10.86 -1.68
CA THR A 36 -0.66 -11.17 -0.76
C THR A 36 -1.84 -10.21 -0.97
N ALA A 37 -1.58 -8.92 -1.14
CA ALA A 37 -2.64 -7.92 -1.35
C ALA A 37 -3.36 -8.12 -2.70
N GLY A 38 -2.62 -8.46 -3.76
CA GLY A 38 -3.18 -8.72 -5.08
C GLY A 38 -3.93 -10.07 -5.17
N ASP A 39 -3.36 -11.14 -4.61
CA ASP A 39 -3.87 -12.50 -4.78
C ASP A 39 -5.13 -12.78 -3.96
N ILE A 40 -5.32 -12.08 -2.83
CA ILE A 40 -6.47 -12.34 -1.95
C ILE A 40 -7.79 -11.83 -2.53
N ARG A 41 -7.72 -10.83 -3.43
CA ARG A 41 -8.86 -10.31 -4.21
C ARG A 41 -8.42 -10.00 -5.64
N PRO A 42 -8.33 -11.02 -6.52
CA PRO A 42 -7.95 -10.82 -7.91
C PRO A 42 -8.94 -9.97 -8.71
N ASP A 43 -10.19 -9.88 -8.24
CA ASP A 43 -11.25 -9.02 -8.75
C ASP A 43 -11.21 -7.59 -8.16
N GLY A 44 -10.26 -7.33 -7.25
CA GLY A 44 -10.05 -6.06 -6.58
C GLY A 44 -9.15 -5.09 -7.35
N PRO A 45 -8.81 -3.95 -6.73
CA PRO A 45 -7.89 -2.99 -7.33
C PRO A 45 -6.48 -3.56 -7.49
N ALA A 46 -5.73 -2.97 -8.42
CA ALA A 46 -4.31 -3.26 -8.58
C ALA A 46 -3.50 -2.69 -7.40
N TRP A 47 -2.33 -3.28 -7.14
CA TRP A 47 -1.48 -2.91 -6.02
C TRP A 47 -0.07 -2.53 -6.46
N ALA A 48 0.42 -1.43 -5.91
CA ALA A 48 1.80 -0.98 -6.05
C ALA A 48 2.39 -0.62 -4.68
N ALA A 49 3.72 -0.61 -4.59
CA ALA A 49 4.46 -0.03 -3.47
C ALA A 49 5.32 1.12 -3.96
N ALA A 50 5.19 2.28 -3.31
CA ALA A 50 6.19 3.35 -3.40
C ALA A 50 7.32 3.05 -2.42
N ILE A 51 8.54 2.98 -2.91
CA ILE A 51 9.76 2.76 -2.12
C ILE A 51 10.69 3.96 -2.24
N GLY A 52 11.40 4.24 -1.15
CA GLY A 52 12.44 5.26 -1.09
C GLY A 52 13.86 4.72 -1.14
N GLY A 53 14.79 5.53 -0.63
CA GLY A 53 16.20 5.15 -0.48
C GLY A 53 17.00 5.39 -1.75
N ASP A 54 18.02 4.55 -1.99
CA ASP A 54 18.99 4.74 -3.08
C ASP A 54 18.39 4.51 -4.48
N THR A 55 17.30 3.74 -4.56
CA THR A 55 16.61 3.39 -5.82
C THR A 55 15.10 3.62 -5.68
N PRO A 56 14.66 4.89 -5.54
CA PRO A 56 13.26 5.19 -5.30
C PRO A 56 12.41 4.91 -6.54
N GLY A 57 11.19 4.42 -6.32
CA GLY A 57 10.27 4.09 -7.40
C GLY A 57 8.96 3.47 -6.95
N LEU A 58 8.07 3.26 -7.92
CA LEU A 58 6.84 2.50 -7.77
C LEU A 58 7.04 1.09 -8.35
N ARG A 59 6.61 0.08 -7.60
CA ARG A 59 6.76 -1.34 -7.99
C ARG A 59 5.48 -2.12 -7.76
N THR A 60 5.17 -3.02 -8.67
CA THR A 60 4.15 -4.06 -8.50
C THR A 60 4.83 -5.39 -8.16
N ALA A 61 4.03 -6.44 -7.90
CA ALA A 61 4.57 -7.79 -7.76
C ALA A 61 5.25 -8.30 -9.05
N ALA A 62 4.89 -7.77 -10.22
CA ALA A 62 5.44 -8.15 -11.51
C ALA A 62 6.73 -7.40 -11.87
N GLY A 63 7.01 -6.25 -11.26
CA GLY A 63 8.19 -5.46 -11.59
C GLY A 63 8.08 -3.97 -11.28
N PRO A 64 9.06 -3.15 -11.72
CA PRO A 64 9.00 -1.70 -11.62
C PRO A 64 7.88 -1.14 -12.50
N LEU A 65 7.19 -0.11 -12.00
CA LEU A 65 6.14 0.64 -12.69
C LEU A 65 6.62 2.04 -13.10
N ALA A 66 7.32 2.72 -12.19
CA ALA A 66 7.89 4.06 -12.43
C ALA A 66 9.11 4.29 -11.53
N SER A 67 9.96 5.23 -11.92
CA SER A 67 11.12 5.68 -11.14
C SER A 67 10.83 7.00 -10.41
N GLY A 68 11.55 7.25 -9.30
CA GLY A 68 11.43 8.46 -8.52
C GLY A 68 10.63 8.27 -7.24
N ASP A 69 10.84 9.16 -6.27
CA ASP A 69 10.22 9.03 -4.95
C ASP A 69 8.80 9.62 -4.93
N ALA A 70 7.79 8.74 -4.95
CA ALA A 70 6.40 9.14 -4.88
C ALA A 70 5.94 9.47 -3.43
N ARG A 71 6.70 9.09 -2.41
CA ARG A 71 6.25 9.17 -1.00
C ARG A 71 5.95 10.60 -0.52
N PRO A 72 6.68 11.65 -0.91
CA PRO A 72 6.30 13.03 -0.57
C PRO A 72 4.93 13.43 -1.14
N THR A 73 4.63 13.01 -2.37
CA THR A 73 3.29 13.22 -2.98
C THR A 73 2.22 12.44 -2.23
N LEU A 74 2.50 11.18 -1.88
CA LEU A 74 1.60 10.37 -1.06
C LEU A 74 1.36 10.98 0.31
N ALA A 75 2.36 11.59 0.94
CA ALA A 75 2.21 12.27 2.23
C ALA A 75 1.25 13.45 2.15
N ARG A 76 1.33 14.24 1.07
CA ARG A 76 0.37 15.32 0.79
C ARG A 76 -1.05 14.77 0.65
N TRP A 77 -1.23 13.71 -0.13
CA TRP A 77 -2.54 13.05 -0.29
C TRP A 77 -3.03 12.39 0.99
N ALA A 78 -2.15 11.89 1.85
CA ALA A 78 -2.50 11.27 3.11
C ALA A 78 -2.91 12.31 4.19
N ALA A 79 -3.66 13.35 3.81
CA ALA A 79 -4.03 14.48 4.66
C ALA A 79 -2.80 15.22 5.26
N GLY A 80 -1.70 15.31 4.51
CA GLY A 80 -0.48 15.97 4.96
C GLY A 80 0.33 15.19 6.01
N GLN A 81 0.07 13.89 6.19
CA GLN A 81 0.82 13.03 7.11
C GLN A 81 2.27 12.85 6.68
N GLN A 82 3.16 13.73 7.17
CA GLN A 82 4.57 13.81 6.76
C GLN A 82 5.34 12.49 6.92
N TRP A 83 4.98 11.65 7.89
CA TRP A 83 5.64 10.35 8.11
C TRP A 83 5.51 9.39 6.91
N VAL A 84 4.50 9.57 6.07
CA VAL A 84 4.34 8.78 4.83
C VAL A 84 5.48 9.08 3.87
N GLY A 85 5.97 10.32 3.85
CA GLY A 85 7.07 10.77 2.99
C GLY A 85 8.41 10.14 3.33
N THR A 86 8.57 9.66 4.57
CA THR A 86 9.79 9.05 5.06
C THR A 86 9.66 7.55 5.30
N ALA A 87 8.45 6.98 5.19
CA ALA A 87 8.21 5.55 5.36
C ALA A 87 9.01 4.72 4.35
N GLY A 88 9.61 3.61 4.78
CA GLY A 88 10.44 2.75 3.95
C GLY A 88 9.71 2.16 2.74
N ALA A 89 8.40 1.91 2.87
CA ALA A 89 7.52 1.59 1.75
C ALA A 89 6.08 2.03 2.06
N VAL A 90 5.32 2.39 1.02
CA VAL A 90 3.89 2.70 1.10
C VAL A 90 3.15 1.83 0.08
N LEU A 91 2.27 0.94 0.56
CA LEU A 91 1.39 0.15 -0.30
C LEU A 91 0.15 0.95 -0.69
N ILE A 92 -0.21 0.89 -1.97
CA ILE A 92 -1.28 1.69 -2.56
C ILE A 92 -2.13 0.76 -3.42
N ALA A 93 -3.43 0.73 -3.14
CA ALA A 93 -4.43 0.16 -4.03
C ALA A 93 -4.87 1.23 -5.04
N HIS A 94 -4.89 0.91 -6.33
CA HIS A 94 -5.24 1.85 -7.40
C HIS A 94 -6.13 1.22 -8.47
N GLY A 95 -6.80 2.07 -9.26
CA GLY A 95 -7.59 1.64 -10.42
C GLY A 95 -9.11 1.76 -10.29
N CYS A 96 -9.64 2.43 -9.26
CA CYS A 96 -11.04 2.86 -9.26
C CYS A 96 -11.13 4.25 -9.91
N PRO A 97 -11.76 4.40 -11.10
CA PRO A 97 -11.91 5.70 -11.75
C PRO A 97 -12.69 6.71 -10.89
N ALA A 98 -12.39 8.00 -10.98
CA ALA A 98 -13.14 9.03 -10.26
C ALA A 98 -14.62 9.13 -10.66
N ASP A 99 -14.96 8.72 -11.89
CA ASP A 99 -16.33 8.72 -12.43
C ASP A 99 -17.03 7.36 -12.30
N ALA A 100 -16.44 6.42 -11.57
CA ALA A 100 -16.99 5.09 -11.36
C ALA A 100 -18.41 5.14 -10.76
N PRO A 101 -19.34 4.27 -11.19
CA PRO A 101 -20.66 4.18 -10.57
C PRO A 101 -20.56 3.89 -9.07
N PRO A 102 -21.50 4.38 -8.24
CA PRO A 102 -21.44 4.21 -6.78
C PRO A 102 -21.30 2.75 -6.31
N ALA A 103 -21.82 1.79 -7.07
CA ALA A 103 -21.65 0.37 -6.75
C ALA A 103 -20.19 -0.08 -6.88
N LEU A 104 -19.51 0.33 -7.97
CA LEU A 104 -18.11 0.02 -8.23
C LEU A 104 -17.19 0.70 -7.20
N ILE A 105 -17.47 1.96 -6.83
CA ILE A 105 -16.72 2.66 -5.78
C ILE A 105 -16.77 1.84 -4.48
N ARG A 106 -17.96 1.41 -4.05
CA ARG A 106 -18.12 0.64 -2.81
C ARG A 106 -17.41 -0.71 -2.88
N SER A 107 -17.58 -1.46 -3.97
CA SER A 107 -16.94 -2.77 -4.11
C SER A 107 -15.41 -2.66 -4.13
N SER A 108 -14.86 -1.67 -4.85
CA SER A 108 -13.42 -1.41 -4.92
C SER A 108 -12.84 -1.05 -3.56
N HIS A 109 -13.51 -0.17 -2.79
CA HIS A 109 -13.04 0.22 -1.45
C HIS A 109 -13.15 -0.93 -0.44
N LEU A 110 -14.22 -1.73 -0.50
CA LEU A 110 -14.35 -2.92 0.34
C LEU A 110 -13.27 -3.97 0.03
N ALA A 111 -13.01 -4.22 -1.26
CA ALA A 111 -11.94 -5.11 -1.70
C ALA A 111 -10.56 -4.60 -1.26
N ALA A 112 -10.29 -3.30 -1.45
CA ALA A 112 -9.05 -2.65 -1.01
C ALA A 112 -8.85 -2.76 0.50
N GLY A 113 -9.88 -2.44 1.29
CA GLY A 113 -9.83 -2.49 2.75
C GLY A 113 -9.60 -3.91 3.28
N TYR A 114 -10.26 -4.90 2.69
CA TYR A 114 -10.06 -6.31 3.02
C TYR A 114 -8.63 -6.77 2.70
N ALA A 115 -8.16 -6.51 1.48
CA ALA A 115 -6.80 -6.88 1.06
C ALA A 115 -5.72 -6.15 1.87
N ALA A 116 -5.91 -4.86 2.19
CA ALA A 116 -5.04 -4.12 3.10
C ALA A 116 -4.96 -4.77 4.49
N GLY A 117 -6.10 -5.19 5.05
CA GLY A 117 -6.17 -5.87 6.34
C GLY A 117 -5.43 -7.21 6.34
N VAL A 118 -5.60 -8.01 5.29
CA VAL A 118 -4.90 -9.29 5.11
C VAL A 118 -3.39 -9.06 4.94
N ALA A 119 -2.99 -8.13 4.08
CA ALA A 119 -1.59 -7.75 3.90
C ALA A 119 -0.95 -7.29 5.23
N GLN A 120 -1.67 -6.52 6.04
CA GLN A 120 -1.21 -6.09 7.36
C GLN A 120 -1.07 -7.25 8.35
N ALA A 121 -1.98 -8.22 8.34
CA ALA A 121 -1.88 -9.42 9.16
C ALA A 121 -0.67 -10.27 8.78
N HIS A 122 -0.42 -10.47 7.49
CA HIS A 122 0.77 -11.17 7.01
C HIS A 122 2.06 -10.40 7.29
N ALA A 123 2.06 -9.07 7.16
CA ALA A 123 3.19 -8.23 7.55
C ALA A 123 3.52 -8.44 9.04
N THR A 124 2.50 -8.46 9.90
CA THR A 124 2.65 -8.73 11.33
C THR A 124 3.21 -10.13 11.59
N ALA A 125 2.72 -11.16 10.89
CA ALA A 125 3.24 -12.53 10.99
C ALA A 125 4.71 -12.66 10.56
N LEU A 126 5.16 -11.79 9.65
CA LEU A 126 6.55 -11.69 9.20
C LEU A 126 7.41 -10.75 10.08
N GLY A 127 6.86 -10.22 11.18
CA GLY A 127 7.57 -9.32 12.09
C GLY A 127 7.72 -7.88 11.56
N LEU A 128 7.04 -7.53 10.46
CA LEU A 128 7.08 -6.19 9.88
C LEU A 128 6.19 -5.22 10.65
N ARG A 129 6.68 -4.00 10.82
CA ARG A 129 5.92 -2.87 11.35
C ARG A 129 5.07 -2.26 10.22
N SER A 130 3.81 -1.97 10.51
CA SER A 130 2.88 -1.43 9.53
C SER A 130 1.86 -0.50 10.17
N ARG A 131 1.34 0.45 9.39
CA ARG A 131 0.34 1.43 9.81
C ARG A 131 -0.61 1.73 8.65
N PRO A 132 -1.93 1.46 8.79
CA PRO A 132 -2.91 1.83 7.77
C PRO A 132 -3.04 3.35 7.63
N ILE A 133 -3.29 3.80 6.41
CA ILE A 133 -3.62 5.19 6.07
C ILE A 133 -5.10 5.23 5.70
N GLY A 134 -5.91 5.88 6.54
CA GLY A 134 -7.37 5.88 6.41
C GLY A 134 -7.98 7.03 5.60
N SER A 135 -7.16 8.00 5.16
CA SER A 135 -7.63 9.17 4.43
C SER A 135 -6.66 9.51 3.31
N TRP A 136 -7.15 9.47 2.08
CA TRP A 136 -6.47 9.96 0.89
C TRP A 136 -7.30 11.12 0.31
N GLN A 137 -6.67 12.27 0.07
CA GLN A 137 -7.29 13.51 -0.35
C GLN A 137 -6.70 13.92 -1.71
N GLN A 138 -7.57 14.12 -2.70
CA GLN A 138 -7.16 14.51 -4.06
C GLN A 138 -6.05 13.61 -4.63
N ALA A 139 -6.15 12.30 -4.34
CA ALA A 139 -5.18 11.31 -4.79
C ALA A 139 -5.48 10.92 -6.23
N ASP A 140 -4.53 11.22 -7.12
CA ASP A 140 -4.60 10.89 -8.54
C ASP A 140 -3.25 10.29 -8.94
N LEU A 141 -3.16 8.96 -8.81
CA LEU A 141 -1.94 8.23 -9.11
C LEU A 141 -1.66 8.22 -10.62
N GLY A 142 -2.69 8.28 -11.46
CA GLY A 142 -2.55 8.37 -12.92
C GLY A 142 -1.84 9.66 -13.32
N ALA A 143 -2.38 10.81 -12.93
CA ALA A 143 -1.75 12.12 -13.16
C ALA A 143 -0.33 12.18 -12.59
N ALA A 144 -0.10 11.64 -11.39
CA ALA A 144 1.23 11.64 -10.77
C ALA A 144 2.23 10.73 -11.48
N LEU A 145 1.76 9.73 -12.24
CA LEU A 145 2.57 8.82 -13.05
C LEU A 145 2.72 9.27 -14.50
N GLY A 146 2.10 10.38 -14.89
CA GLY A 146 2.15 10.95 -16.25
C GLY A 146 0.99 10.58 -17.16
N ASP A 147 -0.03 9.88 -16.64
CA ASP A 147 -1.29 9.67 -17.35
C ASP A 147 -2.18 10.92 -17.30
N ALA A 148 -3.28 10.93 -18.06
CA ALA A 148 -4.29 11.98 -17.95
C ALA A 148 -4.92 11.97 -16.54
N PRO A 149 -5.25 13.14 -15.96
CA PRO A 149 -5.91 13.20 -14.66
C PRO A 149 -7.27 12.47 -14.64
N GLY A 150 -7.55 11.71 -13.57
CA GLY A 150 -8.79 10.92 -13.44
C GLY A 150 -8.76 9.83 -12.38
#